data_AF-A0A9Q1A7H1-F1
#
_entry.id   AF-A0A9Q1A7H1-F1
#
_cell.length_a   1.000
_cell.length_b   1.000
_cell.length_c   1.000
_cell.angle_alpha   90.00
_cell.angle_beta   90.00
_cell.angle_gamma   90.00
#
_symmetry.space_group_name_H-M   'P 1'
#
loop_
_entity.id
_entity.type
_entity.pdbx_description
1 polymer ?
#
loop_
_entity_poly.entity_id
_entity_poly.type
_entity_poly.pdbx_seq_one_letter_code
_entity_poly.pdbx_strand_id
1 'polypeptide(L)'
;MELPEDGSTENDFIDDWVQIGLPAKAKVKAEFGHLPLDEQKRECEKEVVNLSLTNLQTYPYVRERMARKALALRGGYYDFVEGCFKVWEVKTIITTPIRS
;
A
#
# COMPACT_ATOMS: atom_id res chain seq x y z
N MET A 1 -13.58 -11.85 -0.67
CA MET A 1 -13.55 -12.93 -1.66
C MET A 1 -13.07 -14.15 -0.89
N GLU A 2 -13.94 -15.14 -0.74
CA GLU A 2 -13.58 -16.42 -0.10
C GLU A 2 -13.01 -17.31 -1.20
N LEU A 3 -11.82 -17.85 -0.94
CA LEU A 3 -11.14 -18.77 -1.86
C LEU A 3 -11.70 -20.18 -1.64
N PRO A 4 -11.89 -20.99 -2.71
CA PRO A 4 -12.38 -22.36 -2.58
C PRO A 4 -11.38 -23.27 -1.86
N GLU A 5 -11.89 -24.21 -1.04
CA GLU A 5 -11.06 -25.13 -0.24
C GLU A 5 -10.47 -26.32 -1.02
N ASP A 6 -10.84 -26.52 -2.29
CA ASP A 6 -10.49 -27.72 -3.06
C ASP A 6 -9.19 -27.64 -3.88
N GLY A 7 -8.48 -26.50 -3.83
CA GLY A 7 -7.20 -26.32 -4.50
C GLY A 7 -7.24 -26.32 -6.03
N SER A 8 -8.41 -26.11 -6.65
CA SER A 8 -8.53 -25.98 -8.10
C SER A 8 -8.06 -24.61 -8.63
N THR A 9 -7.15 -24.67 -9.60
CA THR A 9 -6.25 -23.60 -10.07
C THR A 9 -6.81 -22.79 -11.25
N GLU A 10 -7.98 -22.18 -11.11
CA GLU A 10 -8.49 -21.25 -12.14
C GLU A 10 -7.95 -19.80 -11.98
N ASN A 11 -7.29 -19.48 -10.86
CA ASN A 11 -6.79 -18.13 -10.53
C ASN A 11 -5.33 -18.07 -10.01
N ASP A 12 -4.48 -19.07 -10.27
CA ASP A 12 -3.11 -19.15 -9.71
C ASP A 12 -2.32 -17.83 -9.83
N PHE A 13 -2.37 -17.19 -11.01
CA PHE A 13 -1.65 -15.93 -11.23
C PHE A 13 -2.26 -14.74 -10.50
N ILE A 14 -3.58 -14.73 -10.31
CA ILE A 14 -4.27 -13.66 -9.57
C ILE A 14 -3.94 -13.81 -8.10
N ASP A 15 -4.00 -15.03 -7.57
CA ASP A 15 -3.68 -15.32 -6.18
C ASP A 15 -2.23 -14.98 -5.85
N ASP A 16 -1.28 -15.37 -6.69
CA ASP A 16 0.14 -14.99 -6.56
C ASP A 16 0.35 -13.48 -6.67
N TRP A 17 -0.37 -12.81 -7.58
CA TRP A 17 -0.25 -11.36 -7.74
C TRP A 17 -0.77 -10.60 -6.52
N VAL A 18 -1.94 -10.96 -5.99
CA VAL A 18 -2.54 -10.26 -4.84
C VAL A 18 -1.78 -10.50 -3.54
N GLN A 19 -0.94 -11.55 -3.47
CA GLN A 19 -0.11 -11.80 -2.28
C GLN A 19 0.81 -10.63 -1.92
N ILE A 20 1.19 -9.78 -2.88
CA ILE A 20 1.96 -8.56 -2.58
C ILE A 20 1.26 -7.66 -1.55
N GLY A 21 -0.08 -7.72 -1.48
CA GLY A 21 -0.91 -6.95 -0.55
C GLY A 21 -1.05 -7.56 0.85
N LEU A 22 -0.53 -8.76 1.11
CA LEU A 22 -0.65 -9.43 2.41
C LEU A 22 -0.15 -8.58 3.60
N PRO A 23 0.98 -7.85 3.51
CA PRO A 23 1.41 -6.96 4.59
C PRO A 23 0.39 -5.85 4.90
N ALA A 24 -0.24 -5.27 3.87
CA ALA A 24 -1.26 -4.25 4.03
C ALA A 24 -2.51 -4.80 4.72
N LYS A 25 -2.98 -5.99 4.29
CA LYS A 25 -4.10 -6.71 4.93
C LYS A 25 -3.82 -7.01 6.40
N ALA A 26 -2.60 -7.47 6.72
CA ALA A 26 -2.21 -7.78 8.09
C ALA A 26 -2.21 -6.52 8.98
N LYS A 27 -1.66 -5.41 8.47
CA LYS A 27 -1.65 -4.12 9.18
C LYS A 27 -3.07 -3.60 9.42
N VAL A 28 -3.93 -3.63 8.41
CA VAL A 28 -5.32 -3.18 8.54
C VAL A 28 -6.09 -4.03 9.54
N LYS A 29 -5.90 -5.35 9.53
CA LYS A 29 -6.53 -6.23 10.54
C LYS A 29 -6.05 -5.92 11.96
N ALA A 30 -4.78 -5.54 12.14
CA ALA A 30 -4.23 -5.19 13.44
C ALA A 30 -4.75 -3.83 13.95
N GLU A 31 -4.82 -2.81 13.09
CA GLU A 31 -5.21 -1.44 13.48
C GLU A 31 -6.74 -1.22 13.45
N PHE A 32 -7.41 -1.82 12.47
CA PHE A 32 -8.84 -1.58 12.15
C PHE A 32 -9.69 -2.85 12.23
N GLY A 33 -9.19 -3.94 12.80
CA GLY A 33 -9.94 -5.20 12.93
C GLY A 33 -11.24 -5.11 13.73
N HIS A 34 -11.43 -4.02 14.48
CA HIS A 34 -12.65 -3.71 15.23
C HIS A 34 -13.76 -3.08 14.36
N LEU A 35 -13.44 -2.60 13.16
CA LEU A 35 -14.40 -1.99 12.24
C LEU A 35 -15.19 -3.04 11.45
N PRO A 36 -16.35 -2.69 10.89
CA PRO A 36 -17.06 -3.54 9.93
C PRO A 36 -16.18 -3.95 8.74
N LEU A 37 -16.44 -5.11 8.15
CA LEU A 37 -15.61 -5.65 7.05
C LEU A 37 -15.49 -4.70 5.86
N ASP A 38 -16.54 -3.95 5.52
CA ASP A 38 -16.49 -3.03 4.39
C ASP A 38 -15.61 -1.81 4.68
N GLU A 39 -15.56 -1.34 5.93
CA GLU A 39 -14.62 -0.31 6.35
C GLU A 39 -13.18 -0.85 6.37
N GLN A 40 -12.97 -2.09 6.84
CA GLN A 40 -11.66 -2.75 6.74
C GLN A 40 -11.18 -2.87 5.29
N LYS A 41 -12.07 -3.18 4.32
CA LYS A 41 -11.70 -3.21 2.90
C LYS A 41 -11.28 -1.83 2.41
N ARG A 42 -12.03 -0.77 2.74
CA ARG A 42 -11.69 0.62 2.37
C ARG A 42 -10.35 1.06 2.93
N GLU A 43 -10.02 0.69 4.17
CA GLU A 43 -8.69 0.95 4.73
C GLU A 43 -7.61 0.09 4.07
N CYS A 44 -7.91 -1.17 3.72
CA CYS A 44 -6.99 -2.03 2.99
C CYS A 44 -6.67 -1.50 1.59
N GLU A 45 -7.63 -0.93 0.87
CA GLU A 45 -7.42 -0.31 -0.44
C GLU A 45 -6.38 0.83 -0.35
N LYS A 46 -6.49 1.70 0.67
CA LYS A 46 -5.53 2.78 0.91
C LYS A 46 -4.18 2.25 1.37
N GLU A 47 -4.18 1.22 2.23
CA GLU A 47 -2.94 0.68 2.78
C GLU A 47 -2.12 -0.08 1.72
N VAL A 48 -2.77 -0.74 0.76
CA VAL A 48 -2.07 -1.34 -0.39
C VAL A 48 -1.35 -0.26 -1.21
N VAL A 49 -1.95 0.94 -1.37
CA VAL A 49 -1.25 2.07 -2.01
C VAL A 49 -0.02 2.48 -1.20
N ASN A 50 -0.11 2.56 0.13
CA ASN A 50 1.03 2.86 1.01
C ASN A 50 2.13 1.80 0.89
N LEU A 51 1.76 0.53 0.80
CA LEU A 51 2.69 -0.57 0.61
C LEU A 51 3.41 -0.45 -0.74
N SER A 52 2.69 -0.17 -1.84
CA SER A 52 3.31 0.08 -3.14
C SER A 52 4.27 1.27 -3.13
N LEU A 53 3.92 2.36 -2.45
CA LEU A 53 4.82 3.52 -2.29
C LEU A 53 6.07 3.19 -1.46
N THR A 54 5.94 2.32 -0.48
CA THR A 54 7.07 1.80 0.31
C THR A 54 7.96 0.90 -0.56
N ASN A 55 7.35 0.01 -1.35
CA ASN A 55 8.06 -0.85 -2.30
C ASN A 55 8.81 -0.02 -3.34
N LEU A 56 8.23 1.08 -3.84
CA LEU A 56 8.92 2.00 -4.76
C LEU A 56 10.19 2.60 -4.15
N GLN A 57 10.25 2.83 -2.84
CA GLN A 57 11.44 3.35 -2.16
C GLN A 57 12.56 2.30 -1.99
N THR A 58 12.27 1.02 -2.23
CA THR A 58 13.30 -0.04 -2.23
C THR A 58 14.23 0.05 -3.44
N TYR A 59 13.78 0.68 -4.53
CA TYR A 59 14.60 0.92 -5.71
C TYR A 59 15.59 2.07 -5.47
N PRO A 60 16.92 1.86 -5.62
CA PRO A 60 17.93 2.87 -5.31
C PRO A 60 17.74 4.18 -6.09
N TYR A 61 17.39 4.10 -7.37
CA TYR A 61 17.20 5.27 -8.24
C TYR A 61 15.97 6.12 -7.86
N VAL A 62 14.92 5.50 -7.30
CA VAL A 62 13.76 6.22 -6.77
C VAL A 62 14.18 7.00 -5.53
N ARG A 63 14.84 6.32 -4.59
CA ARG A 63 15.30 6.92 -3.33
C ARG A 63 16.28 8.07 -3.56
N GLU A 64 17.24 7.89 -4.48
CA GLU A 64 18.21 8.92 -4.84
C GLU A 64 17.53 10.16 -5.41
N ARG A 65 16.56 10.00 -6.32
CA ARG A 65 15.83 11.13 -6.90
C ARG A 65 14.91 11.82 -5.89
N MET A 66 14.30 11.07 -4.97
CA MET A 66 13.55 11.66 -3.85
C MET A 66 14.46 12.49 -2.94
N ALA A 67 15.64 11.98 -2.58
CA ALA A 67 16.63 12.69 -1.76
C ALA A 67 17.10 14.00 -2.40
N ARG A 68 17.24 14.00 -3.73
CA ARG A 68 17.59 15.19 -4.53
C ARG A 68 16.40 16.12 -4.81
N LYS A 69 15.21 15.82 -4.29
CA LYS A 69 13.95 16.55 -4.57
C LYS A 69 13.61 16.63 -6.07
N ALA A 70 14.07 15.65 -6.85
CA ALA A 70 13.82 15.55 -8.30
C ALA A 70 12.66 14.61 -8.63
N LEU A 71 12.15 13.87 -7.65
CA LEU A 71 10.99 12.97 -7.76
C LEU A 71 10.15 13.06 -6.50
N ALA A 72 8.83 13.22 -6.65
CA ALA A 72 7.85 13.11 -5.58
C ALA A 72 7.01 11.85 -5.78
N LEU A 73 6.76 11.10 -4.71
CA LEU A 73 5.87 9.94 -4.72
C LEU A 73 4.54 10.29 -4.08
N ARG A 74 3.44 10.00 -4.77
CA ARG A 74 2.08 10.29 -4.30
C ARG A 74 1.19 9.07 -4.39
N GLY A 75 0.38 8.86 -3.36
CA GLY A 75 -0.72 7.90 -3.37
C GLY A 75 -2.02 8.58 -3.79
N GLY A 76 -2.86 7.83 -4.49
CA GLY A 76 -4.20 8.28 -4.89
C GLY A 76 -5.24 7.24 -4.53
N TYR A 77 -6.39 7.68 -4.03
CA TYR A 77 -7.55 6.85 -3.75
C TYR A 77 -8.78 7.49 -4.39
N TYR A 78 -9.41 6.79 -5.32
CA TYR A 78 -10.63 7.23 -5.99
C TYR A 78 -11.82 6.42 -5.47
N ASP A 79 -12.74 7.10 -4.80
CA ASP A 79 -14.03 6.54 -4.41
C ASP A 79 -15.05 6.91 -5.50
N PHE A 80 -15.42 5.94 -6.31
CA PHE A 80 -16.38 6.14 -7.39
C PHE A 80 -17.84 6.22 -6.91
N VAL A 81 -18.13 5.77 -5.68
CA VAL A 81 -19.47 5.83 -5.10
C VAL A 81 -19.77 7.26 -4.65
N GLU A 82 -18.84 7.85 -3.92
CA GLU A 82 -18.95 9.23 -3.42
C GLU A 82 -18.44 10.27 -4.44
N GLY A 83 -17.78 9.82 -5.52
CA GLY A 83 -17.18 10.69 -6.52
C GLY A 83 -16.03 11.54 -5.98
N CYS A 84 -15.25 11.00 -5.03
CA CYS A 84 -14.17 11.74 -4.37
C CYS A 84 -12.78 11.17 -4.69
N PHE A 85 -11.79 12.06 -4.82
CA PHE A 85 -10.39 11.68 -5.05
C PHE A 85 -9.51 12.23 -3.92
N LYS A 86 -8.84 11.32 -3.21
CA LYS A 86 -7.91 11.64 -2.13
C LYS A 86 -6.49 11.44 -2.63
N VAL A 87 -5.60 12.39 -2.35
CA VAL A 87 -4.18 12.34 -2.72
C VAL A 87 -3.33 12.64 -1.50
N TRP A 88 -2.25 11.88 -1.31
CA TRP A 88 -1.25 12.15 -0.29
C TRP A 88 0.16 11.98 -0.86
N GLU A 89 1.14 12.64 -0.24
CA GLU A 89 2.53 12.63 -0.68
C GLU A 89 3.44 12.00 0.38
N VAL A 90 4.35 11.14 -0.04
CA VAL A 90 5.35 10.54 0.83
C VAL A 90 6.49 11.53 1.04
N LYS A 91 6.72 11.92 2.29
CA LYS A 91 7.83 12.80 2.67
C LYS A 91 8.94 11.99 3.33
N THR A 92 10.08 11.87 2.65
CA THR A 92 11.29 11.28 3.23
C THR A 92 12.14 12.37 3.86
N ILE A 93 12.39 12.29 5.16
CA ILE A 93 13.31 13.18 5.89
C ILE A 93 14.62 12.44 6.07
N ILE A 94 15.70 12.91 5.43
CA ILE A 94 17.05 12.38 5.62
C ILE A 94 17.77 13.31 6.59
N THR A 95 18.02 12.83 7.81
CA THR A 95 18.79 13.55 8.82
C THR A 95 20.26 13.14 8.72
N THR A 96 21.18 14.10 8.86
CA THR A 96 22.60 13.79 9.04
C THR A 96 22.83 12.97 10.31
N PRO A 97 23.78 12.02 10.32
CA PRO A 97 24.11 11.26 11.52
C PRO A 97 24.47 12.19 12.67
N ILE A 98 23.94 11.91 13.86
CA ILE A 98 24.34 12.60 15.09
C ILE A 98 25.79 12.20 15.34
N ARG A 99 26.73 13.15 15.24
CA ARG A 99 28.12 12.95 15.63
C ARG A 99 28.20 13.02 17.16
N SER A 100 28.64 11.94 17.78
CA SER A 100 29.04 11.88 19.20
C SER A 100 30.32 12.66 19.45
#